data_AF-A0A8T3U909-F1
#
_entry.id   AF-A0A8T3U909-F1
#
_cell.length_a   1.000
_cell.length_b   1.000
_cell.length_c   1.000
_cell.angle_alpha   90.00
_cell.angle_beta   90.00
_cell.angle_gamma   90.00
#
_symmetry.space_group_name_H-M   'P 1'
#
loop_
_entity.id
_entity.type
_entity.pdbx_description
1 polymer ?
#
loop_
_entity_poly.entity_id
_entity_poly.type
_entity_poly.pdbx_seq_one_letter_code
_entity_poly.pdbx_strand_id
1 'polypeptide(L)'
;MEERFDIIYDQLKNYYKHIFTYSSYEFPIIYIPLTRAQYYDLFEDPNMMDMEREDIICKTCIVYPENINIEKMPAGVVSDIADKILDASFMSEKGRKMLFAAAAKKMQNVDRQISCIIHEAFPEYDIEDIDNWNMLRTTDFLIRSEWILRTIQGKPPLDIEKILTQGSDITLKPEDPRFYNEEKAEFDRLREINTPAKDNKPVPKKKTTLKRPQRKRNQMSEEQLASMFPEAFENTGDEKSFKDMAMGSKNPNDMTLAELAELRNNN
;
A
#
# COMPACT_ATOMS: atom_id res chain seq x y z
N MET A 1 -19.42 -21.14 27.60
CA MET A 1 -19.76 -20.10 26.61
C MET A 1 -19.36 -20.67 25.27
N GLU A 2 -20.31 -20.93 24.37
CA GLU A 2 -19.95 -21.26 22.99
C GLU A 2 -19.16 -20.09 22.41
N GLU A 3 -17.96 -20.36 21.91
CA GLU A 3 -17.19 -19.37 21.19
C GLU A 3 -17.96 -18.98 19.92
N ARG A 4 -18.00 -17.69 19.61
CA ARG A 4 -18.68 -17.23 18.39
C ARG A 4 -17.95 -17.81 17.19
N PHE A 5 -18.71 -18.24 16.19
CA PHE A 5 -18.18 -18.81 14.95
C PHE A 5 -17.10 -17.93 14.29
N ASP A 6 -17.25 -16.60 14.32
CA ASP A 6 -16.25 -15.67 13.75
C ASP A 6 -14.87 -15.82 14.41
N ILE A 7 -14.82 -16.03 15.73
CA ILE A 7 -13.57 -16.18 16.48
C ILE A 7 -12.90 -17.50 16.10
N ILE A 8 -13.69 -18.56 16.02
CA ILE A 8 -13.22 -19.90 15.61
C ILE A 8 -12.67 -19.84 14.18
N TYR A 9 -13.39 -19.18 13.27
CA TYR A 9 -12.96 -18.99 11.90
C TYR A 9 -11.61 -18.26 11.83
N ASP A 10 -11.45 -17.13 12.54
CA ASP A 10 -10.22 -16.35 12.54
C ASP A 10 -9.04 -17.13 13.14
N GLN A 11 -9.26 -17.89 14.22
CA GLN A 11 -8.25 -18.76 14.81
C GLN A 11 -7.78 -19.84 13.82
N LEU A 12 -8.71 -20.57 13.22
CA LEU A 12 -8.42 -21.62 12.24
C LEU A 12 -7.77 -21.04 10.98
N LYS A 13 -8.21 -19.86 10.53
CA LYS A 13 -7.63 -19.17 9.37
C LYS A 13 -6.18 -18.79 9.63
N ASN A 14 -5.85 -18.32 10.83
CA ASN A 14 -4.49 -17.95 11.20
C ASN A 14 -3.56 -19.16 11.33
N TYR A 15 -4.09 -20.27 11.85
CA TYR A 15 -3.34 -21.52 12.04
C TYR A 15 -3.09 -22.26 10.71
N TYR A 16 -4.15 -22.55 9.94
CA TYR A 16 -4.04 -23.36 8.72
C TYR A 16 -3.75 -22.55 7.45
N LYS A 17 -3.90 -21.22 7.47
CA LYS A 17 -3.80 -20.27 6.33
C LYS A 17 -4.87 -20.46 5.25
N HIS A 18 -5.07 -21.69 4.79
CA HIS A 18 -6.00 -22.08 3.73
C HIS A 18 -7.13 -22.95 4.29
N ILE A 19 -8.27 -22.32 4.58
CA ILE A 19 -9.50 -22.98 5.00
C ILE A 19 -10.64 -22.59 4.06
N PHE A 20 -11.64 -23.45 3.99
CA PHE A 20 -12.87 -23.27 3.22
C PHE A 20 -14.08 -23.61 4.09
N THR A 21 -15.24 -23.10 3.72
CA THR A 21 -16.50 -23.27 4.47
C THR A 21 -17.53 -23.99 3.62
N TYR A 22 -18.19 -24.98 4.20
CA TYR A 22 -19.35 -25.65 3.64
C TYR A 22 -20.59 -25.28 4.46
N SER A 23 -21.57 -24.64 3.81
CA SER A 23 -22.78 -24.11 4.46
C SER A 23 -24.07 -24.79 4.02
N SER A 24 -24.01 -25.83 3.19
CA SER A 24 -25.19 -26.53 2.68
C SER A 24 -25.71 -27.62 3.62
N TYR A 25 -25.10 -27.78 4.80
CA TYR A 25 -25.54 -28.69 5.86
C TYR A 25 -26.19 -27.95 7.02
N GLU A 26 -26.72 -28.69 8.00
CA GLU A 26 -27.43 -28.16 9.17
C GLU A 26 -26.62 -27.14 9.99
N PHE A 27 -25.30 -27.26 9.96
CA PHE A 27 -24.36 -26.32 10.59
C PHE A 27 -23.17 -26.05 9.66
N PRO A 28 -22.48 -24.90 9.81
CA PRO A 28 -21.30 -24.59 9.01
C PRO A 28 -20.15 -25.54 9.34
N ILE A 29 -19.56 -26.11 8.30
CA ILE A 29 -18.37 -26.97 8.39
C ILE A 29 -17.18 -26.19 7.84
N ILE A 30 -16.05 -26.25 8.54
CA ILE A 30 -14.78 -25.70 8.06
C ILE A 30 -13.87 -26.87 7.72
N TYR A 31 -13.28 -26.82 6.53
CA TYR A 31 -12.38 -27.84 6.04
C TYR A 31 -11.12 -27.25 5.41
N ILE A 32 -10.06 -28.05 5.38
CA ILE A 32 -8.79 -27.74 4.72
C ILE A 32 -8.64 -28.55 3.43
N PRO A 33 -7.89 -28.05 2.44
CA PRO A 33 -7.56 -28.85 1.27
C PRO A 33 -6.64 -30.02 1.65
N LEU A 34 -6.68 -31.10 0.86
CA LEU A 34 -5.73 -32.19 0.95
C LEU A 34 -4.32 -31.72 0.59
N THR A 35 -3.34 -32.25 1.29
CA THR A 35 -1.95 -32.16 0.88
C THR A 35 -1.68 -33.05 -0.32
N ARG A 36 -0.56 -32.80 -1.03
CA ARG A 36 -0.13 -33.66 -2.13
C ARG A 36 0.10 -35.10 -1.67
N ALA A 37 0.72 -35.29 -0.51
CA ALA A 37 1.01 -36.63 0.03
C ALA A 37 -0.29 -37.41 0.28
N GLN A 38 -1.23 -36.83 1.02
CA GLN A 38 -2.54 -37.44 1.29
C GLN A 38 -3.30 -37.78 0.00
N TYR A 39 -3.25 -36.90 -1.00
CA TYR A 39 -3.86 -37.21 -2.29
C TYR A 39 -3.24 -38.46 -2.94
N TYR A 40 -1.91 -38.57 -2.99
CA TYR A 40 -1.29 -39.76 -3.56
C TYR A 40 -1.64 -41.02 -2.76
N ASP A 41 -1.57 -40.96 -1.43
CA ASP A 41 -1.90 -42.10 -0.56
C ASP A 41 -3.33 -42.62 -0.80
N LEU A 42 -4.29 -41.73 -1.07
CA LEU A 42 -5.71 -42.06 -1.29
C LEU A 42 -6.03 -42.61 -2.69
N PHE A 43 -5.25 -42.21 -3.70
CA PHE A 43 -5.56 -42.51 -5.11
C PHE A 43 -4.55 -43.47 -5.76
N GLU A 44 -3.43 -43.79 -5.10
CA GLU A 44 -2.48 -44.81 -5.57
C GLU A 44 -2.88 -46.22 -5.16
N ASP A 45 -3.68 -46.41 -4.11
CA ASP A 45 -4.20 -47.74 -3.73
C ASP A 45 -5.39 -48.13 -4.64
N PRO A 46 -5.23 -49.11 -5.54
CA PRO A 46 -6.29 -49.52 -6.46
C PRO A 46 -7.40 -50.32 -5.77
N ASN A 47 -7.20 -50.79 -4.53
CA ASN A 47 -8.18 -51.60 -3.80
C ASN A 47 -9.10 -50.76 -2.91
N MET A 48 -8.82 -49.47 -2.73
CA MET A 48 -9.62 -48.59 -1.90
C MET A 48 -10.96 -48.28 -2.57
N MET A 49 -12.06 -48.54 -1.87
CA MET A 49 -13.40 -48.24 -2.34
C MET A 49 -13.66 -46.72 -2.31
N ASP A 50 -14.45 -46.20 -3.26
CA ASP A 50 -14.73 -44.76 -3.34
C ASP A 50 -15.40 -44.22 -2.05
N MET A 51 -16.32 -44.99 -1.47
CA MET A 51 -16.96 -44.65 -0.19
C MET A 51 -15.97 -44.55 0.97
N GLU A 52 -15.00 -45.46 1.03
CA GLU A 52 -13.94 -45.42 2.05
C GLU A 52 -13.04 -44.20 1.84
N ARG A 53 -12.78 -43.84 0.57
CA ARG A 53 -11.99 -42.65 0.23
C ARG A 53 -12.69 -41.37 0.67
N GLU A 54 -13.98 -41.22 0.37
CA GLU A 54 -14.80 -40.07 0.80
C GLU A 54 -14.79 -39.90 2.33
N ASP A 55 -14.95 -41.00 3.06
CA ASP A 55 -14.88 -41.02 4.52
C ASP A 55 -13.52 -40.55 5.04
N ILE A 56 -12.43 -41.06 4.49
CA ILE A 56 -11.07 -40.67 4.90
C ILE A 56 -10.82 -39.19 4.60
N ILE A 57 -11.26 -38.70 3.43
CA ILE A 57 -11.15 -37.30 3.05
C ILE A 57 -11.86 -36.42 4.09
N CYS A 58 -13.13 -36.71 4.40
CA CYS A 58 -13.90 -35.92 5.36
C CYS A 58 -13.28 -35.96 6.77
N LYS A 59 -12.89 -37.15 7.25
CA LYS A 59 -12.26 -37.34 8.57
C LYS A 59 -10.94 -36.59 8.71
N THR A 60 -10.17 -36.48 7.62
CA THR A 60 -8.83 -35.86 7.64
C THR A 60 -8.90 -34.34 7.47
N CYS A 61 -9.85 -33.85 6.67
CA CYS A 61 -9.86 -32.46 6.23
C CYS A 61 -10.87 -31.58 6.96
N ILE A 62 -11.89 -32.13 7.62
CA ILE A 62 -12.81 -31.32 8.43
C ILE A 62 -12.12 -30.93 9.73
N VAL A 63 -11.98 -29.63 9.95
CA VAL A 63 -11.35 -29.06 11.16
C VAL A 63 -12.38 -28.46 12.12
N TYR A 64 -13.58 -28.16 11.63
CA TYR A 64 -14.69 -27.73 12.47
C TYR A 64 -16.01 -28.29 11.96
N PRO A 65 -16.86 -28.85 12.85
CA PRO A 65 -16.59 -29.11 14.27
C PRO A 65 -15.55 -30.24 14.46
N GLU A 66 -14.70 -30.13 15.49
CA GLU A 66 -13.56 -31.05 15.72
C GLU A 66 -13.96 -32.52 15.86
N ASN A 67 -15.17 -32.79 16.36
CA ASN A 67 -15.67 -34.14 16.62
C ASN A 67 -16.90 -34.46 15.77
N ILE A 68 -16.86 -34.09 14.49
CA ILE A 68 -17.94 -34.42 13.56
C ILE A 68 -18.05 -35.93 13.39
N ASN A 69 -19.27 -36.47 13.51
CA ASN A 69 -19.53 -37.88 13.28
C ASN A 69 -20.03 -38.09 11.85
N ILE A 70 -19.09 -38.39 10.94
CA ILE A 70 -19.36 -38.61 9.51
C ILE A 70 -20.33 -39.77 9.28
N GLU A 71 -20.28 -40.83 10.10
CA GLU A 71 -21.14 -42.01 9.95
C GLU A 71 -22.62 -41.71 10.19
N LYS A 72 -22.93 -40.63 10.92
CA LYS A 72 -24.30 -40.16 11.17
C LYS A 72 -24.79 -39.19 10.09
N MET A 73 -23.90 -38.73 9.21
CA MET A 73 -24.26 -37.79 8.16
C MET A 73 -24.92 -38.54 6.99
N PRO A 74 -25.89 -37.92 6.29
CA PRO A 74 -26.43 -38.52 5.08
C PRO A 74 -25.32 -38.74 4.05
N ALA A 75 -25.26 -39.93 3.44
CA ALA A 75 -24.19 -40.30 2.49
C ALA A 75 -24.00 -39.26 1.39
N GLY A 76 -25.08 -38.70 0.83
CA GLY A 76 -24.98 -37.66 -0.19
C GLY A 76 -24.33 -36.35 0.28
N VAL A 77 -24.38 -36.04 1.58
CA VAL A 77 -23.67 -34.89 2.16
C VAL A 77 -22.18 -35.19 2.31
N VAL A 78 -21.82 -36.42 2.72
CA VAL A 78 -20.42 -36.84 2.83
C VAL A 78 -19.74 -36.79 1.46
N SER A 79 -20.38 -37.35 0.43
CA SER A 79 -19.86 -37.29 -0.94
C SER A 79 -19.73 -35.85 -1.45
N ASP A 80 -20.72 -34.98 -1.22
CA ASP A 80 -20.63 -33.56 -1.63
C ASP A 80 -19.49 -32.84 -0.91
N ILE A 81 -19.31 -33.03 0.40
CA ILE A 81 -18.20 -32.43 1.14
C ILE A 81 -16.85 -32.95 0.62
N ALA A 82 -16.72 -34.25 0.39
CA ALA A 82 -15.51 -34.85 -0.17
C ALA A 82 -15.17 -34.26 -1.55
N ASP A 83 -16.15 -34.13 -2.44
CA ASP A 83 -15.99 -33.47 -3.74
C ASP A 83 -15.54 -32.01 -3.58
N LYS A 84 -16.14 -31.24 -2.66
CA LYS A 84 -15.71 -29.87 -2.37
C LYS A 84 -14.29 -29.80 -1.84
N ILE A 85 -13.86 -30.76 -1.02
CA ILE A 85 -12.49 -30.85 -0.53
C ILE A 85 -11.55 -31.14 -1.70
N LEU A 86 -11.88 -32.08 -2.59
CA LEU A 86 -11.06 -32.41 -3.76
C LEU A 86 -10.92 -31.22 -4.72
N ASP A 87 -12.01 -30.51 -4.99
CA ASP A 87 -12.01 -29.29 -5.79
C ASP A 87 -11.12 -28.21 -5.16
N ALA A 88 -11.28 -27.97 -3.84
CA ALA A 88 -10.49 -27.01 -3.08
C ALA A 88 -9.00 -27.40 -2.95
N SER A 89 -8.67 -28.68 -3.19
CA SER A 89 -7.30 -29.19 -3.17
C SER A 89 -6.56 -28.92 -4.50
N PHE A 90 -7.26 -28.50 -5.55
CA PHE A 90 -6.70 -28.17 -6.87
C PHE A 90 -5.84 -29.29 -7.49
N MET A 91 -6.10 -30.55 -7.14
CA MET A 91 -5.31 -31.69 -7.62
C MET A 91 -5.71 -32.17 -9.02
N SER A 92 -6.85 -31.74 -9.54
CA SER A 92 -7.25 -31.97 -10.93
C SER A 92 -6.29 -31.28 -11.91
N GLU A 93 -6.17 -31.79 -13.14
CA GLU A 93 -5.32 -31.18 -14.17
C GLU A 93 -5.65 -29.69 -14.39
N LYS A 94 -6.95 -29.37 -14.47
CA LYS A 94 -7.45 -27.99 -14.60
C LYS A 94 -7.06 -27.14 -13.38
N GLY A 95 -7.25 -27.66 -12.16
CA GLY A 95 -6.88 -26.98 -10.92
C GLY A 95 -5.40 -26.67 -10.85
N ARG A 96 -4.54 -27.66 -11.15
CA ARG A 96 -3.08 -27.52 -11.17
C ARG A 96 -2.63 -26.47 -12.18
N LYS A 97 -3.18 -26.48 -13.40
CA LYS A 97 -2.87 -25.47 -14.43
C LYS A 97 -3.23 -24.06 -13.99
N MET A 98 -4.39 -23.88 -13.36
CA MET A 98 -4.82 -22.58 -12.83
C MET A 98 -3.92 -22.11 -11.69
N LEU A 99 -3.61 -22.98 -10.73
CA LEU A 99 -2.74 -22.66 -9.60
C LEU A 99 -1.33 -22.32 -10.06
N PHE A 100 -0.79 -23.09 -11.02
CA PHE A 100 0.51 -22.81 -11.62
C PHE A 100 0.53 -21.45 -12.32
N ALA A 101 -0.46 -21.14 -13.15
CA ALA A 101 -0.52 -19.85 -13.83
C ALA A 101 -0.60 -18.67 -12.84
N ALA A 102 -1.38 -18.82 -11.76
CA ALA A 102 -1.46 -17.83 -10.70
C ALA A 102 -0.11 -17.66 -9.96
N ALA A 103 0.57 -18.76 -9.63
CA ALA A 103 1.87 -18.74 -8.98
C ALA A 103 2.96 -18.14 -9.89
N ALA A 104 2.98 -18.53 -11.17
CA ALA A 104 3.90 -17.99 -12.17
C ALA A 104 3.72 -16.47 -12.35
N LYS A 105 2.47 -15.98 -12.34
CA LYS A 105 2.20 -14.55 -12.37
C LYS A 105 2.72 -13.84 -11.12
N LYS A 106 2.59 -14.43 -9.92
CA LYS A 106 3.18 -13.87 -8.70
C LYS A 106 4.71 -13.79 -8.79
N MET A 107 5.35 -14.76 -9.43
CA MET A 107 6.80 -14.76 -9.64
C MET A 107 7.28 -13.68 -10.62
N GLN A 108 6.39 -13.05 -11.38
CA GLN A 108 6.75 -11.86 -12.17
C GLN A 108 6.98 -10.64 -11.29
N ASN A 109 6.50 -10.64 -10.05
CA ASN A 109 6.82 -9.58 -9.09
C ASN A 109 8.27 -9.70 -8.65
N VAL A 110 9.02 -8.61 -8.81
CA VAL A 110 10.43 -8.51 -8.42
C VAL A 110 10.64 -8.76 -6.94
N ASP A 111 9.76 -8.29 -6.06
CA ASP A 111 9.91 -8.47 -4.62
C ASP A 111 9.95 -9.96 -4.24
N ARG A 112 9.12 -10.77 -4.91
CA ARG A 112 9.13 -12.23 -4.73
C ARG A 112 10.40 -12.89 -5.26
N GLN A 113 10.99 -12.32 -6.32
CA GLN A 113 12.26 -12.79 -6.86
C GLN A 113 13.42 -12.46 -5.92
N ILE A 114 13.40 -11.28 -5.27
CA ILE A 114 14.40 -10.87 -4.29
C ILE A 114 14.48 -11.90 -3.16
N SER A 115 13.34 -12.35 -2.63
CA SER A 115 13.31 -13.36 -1.57
C SER A 115 13.94 -14.68 -1.99
N CYS A 116 13.73 -15.12 -3.23
CA CYS A 116 14.40 -16.31 -3.77
C CYS A 116 15.92 -16.12 -3.92
N ILE A 117 16.36 -14.94 -4.35
CA ILE A 117 17.79 -14.62 -4.49
C ILE A 117 18.49 -14.63 -3.12
N ILE A 118 17.85 -14.04 -2.11
CA ILE A 118 18.37 -14.00 -0.75
C ILE A 118 18.43 -15.41 -0.17
N HIS A 119 17.37 -16.19 -0.31
CA HIS A 119 17.33 -17.58 0.20
C HIS A 119 18.42 -18.46 -0.42
N GLU A 120 18.72 -18.29 -1.71
CA GLU A 120 19.80 -19.02 -2.39
C GLU A 120 21.20 -18.71 -1.80
N ALA A 121 21.41 -17.47 -1.34
CA ALA A 121 22.67 -17.07 -0.69
C ALA A 121 22.67 -17.37 0.83
N PHE A 122 21.51 -17.35 1.47
CA PHE A 122 21.29 -17.56 2.89
C PHE A 122 20.17 -18.59 3.13
N PRO A 123 20.46 -19.90 2.99
CA PRO A 123 19.45 -20.95 3.14
C PRO A 123 18.89 -21.10 4.56
N GLU A 124 19.49 -20.40 5.53
CA GLU A 124 19.05 -20.39 6.94
C GLU A 124 17.74 -19.62 7.17
N TYR A 125 17.35 -18.72 6.25
CA TYR A 125 16.11 -17.96 6.34
C TYR A 125 15.07 -18.51 5.37
N ASP A 126 13.86 -18.78 5.86
CA ASP A 126 12.76 -19.17 5.00
C ASP A 126 12.27 -18.01 4.12
N ILE A 127 11.78 -18.32 2.91
CA ILE A 127 11.28 -17.32 1.97
C ILE A 127 10.13 -16.51 2.59
N GLU A 128 9.25 -17.17 3.36
CA GLU A 128 8.14 -16.51 4.04
C GLU A 128 8.61 -15.51 5.11
N ASP A 129 9.74 -15.79 5.77
CA ASP A 129 10.34 -14.88 6.74
C ASP A 129 10.96 -13.66 6.04
N ILE A 130 11.64 -13.88 4.91
CA ILE A 130 12.26 -12.82 4.09
C ILE A 130 11.19 -11.88 3.54
N ASP A 131 10.04 -12.41 3.09
CA ASP A 131 8.91 -11.63 2.59
C ASP A 131 8.32 -10.66 3.65
N ASN A 132 8.56 -10.93 4.94
CA ASN A 132 8.11 -10.09 6.05
C ASN A 132 9.16 -9.04 6.50
N TRP A 133 10.32 -8.97 5.84
CA TRP A 133 11.37 -8.00 6.19
C TRP A 133 11.04 -6.59 5.69
N ASN A 134 11.59 -5.59 6.39
CA ASN A 134 11.57 -4.22 5.90
C ASN A 134 12.58 -4.02 4.76
N MET A 135 12.36 -3.00 3.92
CA MET A 135 13.22 -2.75 2.76
C MET A 135 14.68 -2.46 3.14
N LEU A 136 14.94 -1.84 4.29
CA LEU A 136 16.31 -1.60 4.76
C LEU A 136 17.09 -2.91 4.90
N ARG A 137 16.49 -3.91 5.57
CA ARG A 137 17.09 -5.23 5.75
C ARG A 137 17.14 -6.00 4.43
N THR A 138 16.05 -5.98 3.66
CA THR A 138 15.96 -6.69 2.38
C THR A 138 17.03 -6.22 1.40
N THR A 139 17.26 -4.90 1.29
CA THR A 139 18.30 -4.34 0.40
C THR A 139 19.71 -4.68 0.88
N ASP A 140 20.00 -4.62 2.18
CA ASP A 140 21.31 -5.02 2.73
C ASP A 140 21.61 -6.50 2.39
N PHE A 141 20.65 -7.38 2.61
CA PHE A 141 20.79 -8.80 2.30
C PHE A 141 20.84 -9.07 0.79
N LEU A 142 20.12 -8.31 -0.04
CA LEU A 142 20.18 -8.45 -1.50
C LEU A 142 21.59 -8.16 -2.03
N ILE A 143 22.23 -7.08 -1.58
CA ILE A 143 23.61 -6.74 -2.00
C ILE A 143 24.62 -7.78 -1.51
N ARG A 144 24.47 -8.27 -0.28
CA ARG A 144 25.30 -9.38 0.22
C ARG A 144 25.12 -10.65 -0.61
N SER A 145 23.88 -10.94 -0.98
CA SER A 145 23.54 -12.10 -1.82
C SER A 145 24.17 -11.96 -3.20
N GLU A 146 24.08 -10.79 -3.83
CA GLU A 146 24.74 -10.51 -5.11
C GLU A 146 26.25 -10.78 -5.04
N TRP A 147 26.92 -10.29 -3.98
CA TRP A 147 28.35 -10.53 -3.78
C TRP A 147 28.68 -12.02 -3.59
N ILE A 148 27.91 -12.75 -2.77
CA ILE A 148 28.09 -14.19 -2.51
C ILE A 148 27.89 -14.99 -3.81
N LEU A 149 26.78 -14.77 -4.50
CA LEU A 149 26.43 -15.50 -5.71
C LEU A 149 27.45 -15.25 -6.83
N ARG A 150 27.97 -14.02 -6.93
CA ARG A 150 28.99 -13.65 -7.91
C ARG A 150 30.37 -14.20 -7.56
N THR A 151 30.86 -13.93 -6.34
CA THR A 151 32.24 -14.21 -5.95
C THR A 151 32.46 -15.69 -5.63
N ILE A 152 31.50 -16.32 -4.95
CA ILE A 152 31.64 -17.71 -4.47
C ILE A 152 31.06 -18.70 -5.47
N GLN A 153 29.88 -18.42 -6.03
CA GLN A 153 29.17 -19.37 -6.92
C GLN A 153 29.42 -19.11 -8.42
N GLY A 154 30.08 -18.01 -8.78
CA GLY A 154 30.40 -17.68 -10.18
C GLY A 154 29.18 -17.35 -11.04
N LYS A 155 28.04 -16.99 -10.43
CA LYS A 155 26.81 -16.61 -11.16
C LYS A 155 26.97 -15.22 -11.80
N PRO A 156 26.29 -14.95 -12.94
CA PRO A 156 26.31 -13.62 -13.56
C PRO A 156 25.76 -12.55 -12.61
N PRO A 157 26.21 -11.29 -12.74
CA PRO A 157 25.73 -10.20 -11.91
C PRO A 157 24.23 -9.99 -12.11
N LEU A 158 23.54 -9.69 -11.01
CA LEU A 158 22.12 -9.35 -11.03
C LEU A 158 21.96 -7.91 -11.53
N ASP A 159 20.95 -7.66 -12.36
CA ASP A 159 20.58 -6.31 -12.78
C ASP A 159 19.72 -5.65 -11.70
N ILE A 160 20.39 -5.10 -10.67
CA ILE A 160 19.75 -4.49 -9.50
C ILE A 160 18.93 -3.23 -9.89
N GLU A 161 19.34 -2.48 -10.92
CA GLU A 161 18.61 -1.28 -11.35
C GLU A 161 17.24 -1.64 -11.95
N LYS A 162 17.19 -2.70 -12.76
CA LYS A 162 15.92 -3.22 -13.30
C LYS A 162 14.99 -3.78 -12.23
N ILE A 163 15.57 -4.28 -11.13
CA ILE A 163 14.83 -4.78 -9.98
C ILE A 163 14.19 -3.59 -9.22
N LEU A 164 14.96 -2.54 -8.93
CA LEU A 164 14.51 -1.41 -8.12
C LEU A 164 13.51 -0.47 -8.84
N THR A 165 13.51 -0.44 -10.17
CA THR A 165 12.67 0.50 -10.96
C THR A 165 11.23 0.04 -11.17
N GLN A 166 10.86 -1.16 -10.73
CA GLN A 166 9.51 -1.71 -10.92
C GLN A 166 8.50 -1.36 -9.80
N GLY A 167 8.91 -0.55 -8.82
CA GLY A 167 8.03 -0.04 -7.76
C GLY A 167 7.08 1.06 -8.24
N SER A 168 5.97 1.25 -7.52
CA SER A 168 5.04 2.36 -7.72
C SER A 168 5.17 3.42 -6.61
N ASP A 169 5.35 4.68 -6.99
CA ASP A 169 5.35 5.80 -6.04
C ASP A 169 3.91 6.07 -5.55
N ILE A 170 3.56 5.53 -4.38
CA ILE A 170 2.25 5.77 -3.74
C ILE A 170 2.45 6.76 -2.60
N THR A 171 1.87 7.95 -2.72
CA THR A 171 1.79 8.94 -1.65
C THR A 171 0.33 9.13 -1.23
N LEU A 172 0.00 8.77 0.02
CA LEU A 172 -1.37 8.80 0.54
C LEU A 172 -1.80 10.18 1.07
N LYS A 173 -0.86 11.06 1.43
CA LYS A 173 -1.13 12.40 1.96
C LYS A 173 -0.14 13.43 1.41
N PRO A 174 -0.56 14.69 1.20
CA PRO A 174 0.37 15.79 0.97
C PRO A 174 1.22 16.03 2.23
N GLU A 175 2.53 16.21 2.09
CA GLU A 175 3.41 16.58 3.20
C GLU A 175 3.02 17.97 3.76
N ASP A 176 2.77 18.09 5.08
CA ASP A 176 2.67 19.41 5.75
C ASP A 176 4.08 19.86 6.18
N PRO A 177 4.62 20.96 5.62
CA PRO A 177 6.00 21.43 5.88
C PRO A 177 6.27 21.86 7.33
N ARG A 178 5.26 21.92 8.19
CA ARG A 178 5.37 22.45 9.56
C ARG A 178 5.81 21.42 10.59
N PHE A 179 5.75 20.13 10.27
CA PHE A 179 6.16 19.06 11.18
C PHE A 179 7.52 18.51 10.75
N TYR A 180 8.39 18.25 11.73
CA TYR A 180 9.64 17.54 11.47
C TYR A 180 9.30 16.09 11.10
N ASN A 181 9.76 15.68 9.92
CA ASN A 181 9.60 14.31 9.45
C ASN A 181 10.96 13.61 9.51
N GLU A 182 11.11 12.69 10.48
CA GLU A 182 12.31 11.87 10.65
C GLU A 182 12.62 11.04 9.40
N GLU A 183 11.60 10.53 8.71
CA GLU A 183 11.75 9.75 7.47
C GLU A 183 12.40 10.60 6.38
N LYS A 184 11.94 11.86 6.24
CA LYS A 184 12.48 12.80 5.27
C LYS A 184 13.94 13.14 5.54
N ALA A 185 14.30 13.34 6.81
CA ALA A 185 15.69 13.58 7.21
C ALA A 185 16.60 12.40 6.86
N GLU A 186 16.12 11.16 7.02
CA GLU A 186 16.88 9.96 6.65
C GLU A 186 16.98 9.79 5.13
N PHE A 187 15.92 10.07 4.38
CA PHE A 187 15.97 10.13 2.91
C PHE A 187 16.98 11.18 2.41
N ASP A 188 16.98 12.37 3.01
CA ASP A 188 17.93 13.43 2.65
C ASP A 188 19.38 13.00 2.96
N ARG A 189 19.64 12.35 4.10
CA ARG A 189 20.96 11.77 4.41
C ARG A 189 21.39 10.72 3.39
N LEU A 190 20.53 9.77 3.06
CA LEU A 190 20.82 8.73 2.05
C LEU A 190 21.07 9.36 0.68
N ARG A 191 20.39 10.46 0.35
CA ARG A 191 20.61 11.21 -0.88
C ARG A 191 21.98 11.88 -0.90
N GLU A 192 22.39 12.51 0.19
CA GLU A 192 23.69 13.17 0.33
C GLU A 192 24.85 12.18 0.15
N ILE A 193 24.73 10.98 0.72
CA ILE A 193 25.72 9.90 0.57
C ILE A 193 25.87 9.49 -0.90
N ASN A 194 24.75 9.43 -1.63
CA ASN A 194 24.72 8.92 -3.01
C ASN A 194 25.00 10.00 -4.08
N THR A 195 25.02 11.28 -3.74
CA THR A 195 25.46 12.33 -4.67
C THR A 195 26.99 12.40 -4.73
N PRO A 196 27.63 12.23 -5.90
CA PRO A 196 29.06 12.48 -6.03
C PRO A 196 29.33 13.94 -5.65
N ALA A 197 30.37 14.16 -4.84
CA ALA A 197 30.78 15.46 -4.36
C ALA A 197 30.94 16.43 -5.55
N LYS A 198 29.90 17.21 -5.82
CA LYS A 198 30.01 18.33 -6.75
C LYS A 198 30.88 19.36 -6.06
N ASP A 199 31.96 19.74 -6.73
CA ASP A 199 32.81 20.88 -6.37
C ASP A 199 31.99 21.98 -5.71
N ASN A 200 32.46 22.41 -4.53
CA ASN A 200 31.94 23.52 -3.74
C ASN A 200 31.95 24.82 -4.55
N LYS A 201 31.06 24.97 -5.51
CA LYS A 201 30.58 26.28 -5.95
C LYS A 201 29.32 26.55 -5.14
N PRO A 202 29.30 27.60 -4.31
CA PRO A 202 28.11 27.94 -3.55
C PRO A 202 26.99 28.16 -4.55
N VAL A 203 26.00 27.26 -4.55
CA VAL A 203 24.76 27.47 -5.28
C VAL A 203 24.16 28.74 -4.68
N PRO A 204 23.97 29.83 -5.44
CA PRO A 204 23.34 31.01 -4.88
C PRO A 204 21.95 30.57 -4.44
N LYS A 205 21.64 30.75 -3.15
CA LYS A 205 20.28 30.59 -2.62
C LYS A 205 19.37 31.41 -3.54
N LYS A 206 18.66 30.74 -4.45
CA LYS A 206 17.57 31.38 -5.18
C LYS A 206 16.54 31.73 -4.12
N LYS A 207 16.56 32.97 -3.66
CA LYS A 207 15.40 33.59 -3.03
C LYS A 207 14.28 33.40 -4.04
N THR A 208 13.37 32.47 -3.76
CA THR A 208 12.07 32.40 -4.42
C THR A 208 11.30 33.64 -3.99
N THR A 209 11.67 34.80 -4.52
CA THR A 209 10.73 35.90 -4.63
C THR A 209 9.66 35.41 -5.59
N LEU A 210 8.53 34.96 -5.04
CA LEU A 210 7.28 34.87 -5.78
C LEU A 210 7.09 36.18 -6.54
N LYS A 211 7.35 36.16 -7.86
CA LYS A 211 6.94 37.25 -8.73
C LYS A 211 5.41 37.24 -8.73
N ARG A 212 4.81 38.09 -7.88
CA ARG A 212 3.40 38.48 -8.00
C ARG A 212 3.19 38.91 -9.47
N PRO A 213 2.16 38.40 -10.17
CA PRO A 213 1.92 38.79 -11.56
C PRO A 213 1.70 40.30 -11.61
N GLN A 214 2.56 41.01 -12.36
CA GLN A 214 2.41 42.43 -12.61
C GLN A 214 1.15 42.66 -13.46
N ARG A 215 0.04 43.04 -12.82
CA ARG A 215 -1.08 43.66 -13.52
C ARG A 215 -0.58 44.95 -14.14
N LYS A 216 -0.58 45.04 -15.48
CA LYS A 216 -0.37 46.30 -16.21
C LYS A 216 -1.44 47.30 -15.77
N ARG A 217 -1.11 48.18 -14.83
CA ARG A 217 -1.92 49.36 -14.48
C ARG A 217 -1.66 50.40 -15.56
N ASN A 218 -2.58 50.52 -16.53
CA ASN A 218 -2.75 51.76 -17.28
C ASN A 218 -3.31 52.78 -16.29
N GLN A 219 -2.44 53.62 -15.72
CA GLN A 219 -2.86 54.74 -14.90
C GLN A 219 -3.24 55.88 -15.86
N MET A 220 -4.46 56.39 -15.77
CA MET A 220 -4.87 57.62 -16.46
C MET A 220 -4.13 58.82 -15.85
N SER A 221 -3.83 59.84 -16.66
CA SER A 221 -3.10 61.01 -16.19
C SER A 221 -3.93 61.80 -15.18
N GLU A 222 -3.24 62.47 -14.25
CA GLU A 222 -3.80 63.24 -13.14
C GLU A 222 -4.81 64.31 -13.60
N GLU A 223 -4.63 64.85 -14.80
CA GLU A 223 -5.55 65.82 -15.44
C GLU A 223 -6.91 65.19 -15.82
N GLN A 224 -6.94 63.90 -16.18
CA GLN A 224 -8.19 63.19 -16.48
C GLN A 224 -8.96 62.82 -15.21
N LEU A 225 -8.25 62.63 -14.09
CA LEU A 225 -8.86 62.45 -12.77
C LEU A 225 -9.45 63.76 -12.22
N ALA A 226 -8.75 64.88 -12.40
CA ALA A 226 -9.20 66.19 -11.95
C ALA A 226 -10.44 66.71 -12.71
N SER A 227 -10.61 66.34 -13.98
CA SER A 227 -11.82 66.70 -14.75
C SER A 227 -13.05 65.84 -14.42
N MET A 228 -12.86 64.64 -13.88
CA MET A 228 -13.96 63.74 -13.49
C MET A 228 -14.40 63.89 -12.02
N PHE A 229 -13.52 64.37 -11.13
CA PHE A 229 -13.80 64.52 -9.70
C PHE A 229 -13.28 65.87 -9.14
N PRO A 230 -13.85 67.01 -9.56
CA PRO A 230 -13.39 68.34 -9.11
C PRO A 230 -13.54 68.55 -7.58
N GLU A 231 -14.50 67.88 -6.95
CA GLU A 231 -14.78 67.99 -5.50
C GLU A 231 -13.74 67.28 -4.61
N ALA A 232 -12.92 66.37 -5.16
CA ALA A 232 -11.89 65.65 -4.41
C ALA A 232 -10.62 66.50 -4.17
N PHE A 233 -10.52 67.67 -4.79
CA PHE A 233 -9.37 68.58 -4.69
C PHE A 233 -9.72 69.93 -4.04
N GLU A 234 -10.95 70.11 -3.56
CA GLU A 234 -11.32 71.27 -2.74
C GLU A 234 -11.03 70.99 -1.26
N ASN A 235 -9.99 71.66 -0.77
CA ASN A 235 -9.43 71.49 0.56
C ASN A 235 -10.30 72.21 1.62
N THR A 236 -11.03 71.47 2.45
CA THR A 236 -11.61 72.01 3.69
C THR A 236 -11.52 71.00 4.83
N GLY A 237 -10.77 71.34 5.90
CA GLY A 237 -11.06 70.87 7.25
C GLY A 237 -10.10 69.86 7.90
N ASP A 238 -9.11 70.41 8.62
CA ASP A 238 -8.54 70.02 9.91
C ASP A 238 -8.00 68.59 10.22
N GLU A 239 -6.68 68.55 10.42
CA GLU A 239 -5.77 67.41 10.68
C GLU A 239 -5.97 66.62 12.01
N LYS A 240 -7.16 66.60 12.60
CA LYS A 240 -7.38 65.88 13.88
C LYS A 240 -8.29 64.65 13.83
N SER A 241 -8.84 64.29 12.68
CA SER A 241 -9.68 63.08 12.55
C SER A 241 -8.92 61.80 12.14
N PHE A 242 -7.62 61.88 11.82
CA PHE A 242 -6.87 60.72 11.29
C PHE A 242 -6.21 59.82 12.34
N LYS A 243 -6.15 60.24 13.61
CA LYS A 243 -5.48 59.46 14.69
C LYS A 243 -6.38 58.45 15.40
N ASP A 244 -7.69 58.65 15.39
CA ASP A 244 -8.63 57.78 16.15
C ASP A 244 -9.26 56.65 15.32
N MET A 245 -8.87 56.51 14.04
CA MET A 245 -9.36 55.43 13.17
C MET A 245 -8.24 54.44 12.77
N ALA A 246 -7.08 54.52 13.45
CA ALA A 246 -5.91 53.66 13.21
C ALA A 246 -5.87 52.41 14.09
N MET A 247 -7.02 51.87 14.50
CA MET A 247 -7.13 50.56 15.14
C MET A 247 -8.30 49.78 14.53
N GLY A 248 -8.01 48.96 13.52
CA GLY A 248 -8.91 47.90 13.06
C GLY A 248 -9.51 48.07 11.65
N SER A 249 -8.68 48.08 10.61
CA SER A 249 -9.03 47.53 9.29
C SER A 249 -7.79 47.53 8.39
N LYS A 250 -7.74 46.59 7.44
CA LYS A 250 -6.61 46.40 6.51
C LYS A 250 -6.37 47.66 5.68
N ASN A 251 -5.12 47.87 5.27
CA ASN A 251 -4.72 48.98 4.40
C ASN A 251 -5.63 49.05 3.14
N PRO A 252 -6.31 50.18 2.85
CA PRO A 252 -7.29 50.28 1.76
C PRO A 252 -6.73 49.99 0.36
N ASN A 253 -5.41 50.08 0.20
CA ASN A 253 -4.73 49.74 -1.05
C ASN A 253 -4.65 48.24 -1.34
N ASP A 254 -5.01 47.38 -0.37
CA ASP A 254 -5.00 45.91 -0.51
C ASP A 254 -6.41 45.29 -0.53
N MET A 255 -7.48 46.10 -0.51
CA MET A 255 -8.87 45.62 -0.55
C MET A 255 -9.37 45.42 -1.99
N THR A 256 -10.21 44.39 -2.18
CA THR A 256 -10.86 44.11 -3.46
C THR A 256 -12.05 45.04 -3.72
N LEU A 257 -12.46 45.17 -4.99
CA LEU A 257 -13.62 45.99 -5.39
C LEU A 257 -14.93 45.57 -4.69
N ALA A 258 -15.05 44.30 -4.31
CA ALA A 258 -16.20 43.78 -3.56
C ALA A 258 -16.18 44.22 -2.09
N GLU A 259 -15.01 44.17 -1.44
CA GLU A 259 -14.83 44.60 -0.03
C GLU A 259 -15.00 46.13 0.14
N LEU A 260 -14.61 46.91 -0.86
CA LEU A 260 -14.85 48.37 -0.88
C LEU A 260 -16.34 48.72 -1.11
N ALA A 261 -17.07 47.89 -1.84
CA ALA A 261 -18.51 48.07 -2.04
C ALA A 261 -19.32 47.71 -0.77
N GLU A 262 -18.88 46.73 0.01
CA GLU A 262 -19.49 46.37 1.30
C GLU A 262 -19.29 47.47 2.36
N LEU A 263 -18.16 48.18 2.35
CA LEU A 263 -17.93 49.35 3.22
C LEU A 263 -18.78 50.57 2.83
N ARG A 264 -19.23 50.67 1.57
CA ARG A 264 -20.11 51.75 1.09
C ARG A 264 -21.58 51.56 1.49
N ASN A 265 -22.01 50.33 1.77
CA ASN A 265 -23.39 50.02 2.14
C ASN A 265 -23.64 50.03 3.66
N ASN A 266 -22.60 50.14 4.48
CA ASN A 266 -22.68 50.13 5.94
C ASN A 266 -22.35 51.49 6.61
N ASN A 267 -22.37 52.59 5.84
CA ASN A 267 -22.30 53.98 6.34
C ASN A 267 -23.45 54.81 5.80
#